data_AF-A0A3D4NI48-F1
#
_entry.id   AF-A0A3D4NI48-F1
#
_cell.length_a   1.000
_cell.length_b   1.000
_cell.length_c   1.000
_cell.angle_alpha   90.00
_cell.angle_beta   90.00
_cell.angle_gamma   90.00
#
_symmetry.space_group_name_H-M   'P 1'
#
loop_
_entity.id
_entity.type
_entity.pdbx_description
1 polymer ?
#
loop_
_entity_poly.entity_id
_entity_poly.type
_entity_poly.pdbx_seq_one_letter_code
_entity_poly.pdbx_strand_id
1 'polypeptide(L)'
;SMVAMAGMPGIGMQGIFGATIAAGFFGMIIAPFMSKVVRFFPPLVTGTVITSIGLSLFPVAVNWAGGGAGAAQFGSPIYLAIAALVLATILLVHRFMRGFWVNISVLIGMCLGYVICGLIGMVDLSGMADAPWLQIVTPLHFGMPKFELAPILSMCLVVVIIFVESTGMFLALGKITGQEVCPRMLRRGLLCDAGASFFAGFFNTFTHSSFAQNIGLVQMTGVRCRSVTIVAGGLLVVLSLLPKAAFLVASIPPAVLGGAAIAMFGMVAATGIKILQEADIGDRRNQLLVAVSIGMGLIPV
;
A
#
# COMPACT_ATOMS: atom_id res chain seq x y z
N SER A 1 -12.61 -8.02 0.67
CA SER A 1 -11.16 -7.71 0.64
C SER A 1 -10.50 -8.54 -0.47
N MET A 2 -9.33 -8.12 -0.99
CA MET A 2 -8.58 -8.95 -1.96
C MET A 2 -8.29 -10.36 -1.40
N VAL A 3 -8.09 -10.46 -0.08
CA VAL A 3 -7.94 -11.73 0.65
C VAL A 3 -9.19 -12.61 0.52
N ALA A 4 -10.39 -12.05 0.71
CA ALA A 4 -11.64 -12.78 0.51
C ALA A 4 -11.85 -13.22 -0.96
N MET A 5 -11.43 -12.40 -1.93
CA MET A 5 -11.52 -12.75 -3.35
C MET A 5 -10.54 -13.86 -3.75
N ALA A 6 -9.34 -13.86 -3.16
CA ALA A 6 -8.33 -14.89 -3.39
C ALA A 6 -8.76 -16.27 -2.86
N GLY A 7 -9.66 -16.31 -1.87
CA GLY A 7 -10.22 -17.55 -1.31
C GLY A 7 -11.44 -18.11 -2.06
N MET A 8 -11.99 -17.41 -3.06
CA MET A 8 -13.18 -17.89 -3.79
C MET A 8 -12.81 -18.97 -4.82
N PRO A 9 -13.38 -20.20 -4.73
CA PRO A 9 -13.08 -21.27 -5.68
C PRO A 9 -13.52 -20.87 -7.09
N GLY A 10 -12.58 -20.93 -8.05
CA GLY A 10 -12.82 -20.67 -9.48
C GLY A 10 -12.54 -19.24 -9.98
N ILE A 11 -12.38 -18.27 -9.08
CA ILE A 11 -12.15 -16.85 -9.43
C ILE A 11 -10.65 -16.54 -9.57
N GLY A 12 -9.84 -17.01 -8.61
CA GLY A 12 -8.37 -16.88 -8.64
C GLY A 12 -7.84 -15.46 -8.90
N MET A 13 -6.58 -15.36 -9.32
CA MET A 13 -5.96 -14.05 -9.66
C MET A 13 -6.60 -13.38 -10.89
N GLN A 14 -7.08 -14.17 -11.85
CA GLN A 14 -7.72 -13.65 -13.08
C GLN A 14 -8.98 -12.83 -12.80
N GLY A 15 -9.79 -13.23 -11.81
CA GLY A 15 -10.97 -12.48 -11.40
C GLY A 15 -10.61 -11.18 -10.67
N ILE A 16 -9.52 -11.15 -9.90
CA ILE A 16 -9.02 -9.93 -9.25
C ILE A 16 -8.54 -8.93 -10.29
N PHE A 17 -7.81 -9.39 -11.32
CA PHE A 17 -7.36 -8.52 -12.41
C PHE A 17 -8.54 -8.00 -13.24
N GLY A 18 -9.52 -8.84 -13.57
CA GLY A 18 -10.75 -8.39 -14.24
C GLY A 18 -11.54 -7.37 -13.42
N ALA A 19 -11.66 -7.60 -12.12
CA ALA A 19 -12.26 -6.64 -11.19
C ALA A 19 -11.49 -5.33 -11.10
N THR A 20 -10.16 -5.38 -11.10
CA THR A 20 -9.27 -4.20 -11.08
C THR A 20 -9.43 -3.37 -12.35
N ILE A 21 -9.49 -4.00 -13.53
CA ILE A 21 -9.75 -3.31 -14.81
C ILE A 21 -11.13 -2.63 -14.77
N ALA A 22 -12.17 -3.37 -14.41
CA ALA A 22 -13.53 -2.83 -14.37
C ALA A 22 -13.68 -1.69 -13.34
N ALA A 23 -13.06 -1.83 -12.16
CA ALA A 23 -13.08 -0.81 -11.12
C ALA A 23 -12.25 0.42 -11.49
N GLY A 24 -11.11 0.26 -12.16
CA GLY A 24 -10.33 1.36 -12.70
C GLY A 24 -11.12 2.14 -13.77
N PHE A 25 -11.83 1.43 -14.64
CA PHE A 25 -12.73 2.05 -15.62
C PHE A 25 -13.89 2.80 -14.95
N PHE A 26 -14.54 2.17 -13.96
CA PHE A 26 -15.55 2.81 -13.12
C PHE A 26 -14.99 4.08 -12.45
N GLY A 27 -13.79 4.01 -11.89
CA GLY A 27 -13.06 5.13 -11.31
C GLY A 27 -12.91 6.30 -12.27
N MET A 28 -12.56 6.04 -13.53
CA MET A 28 -12.46 7.09 -14.55
C MET A 28 -13.81 7.77 -14.84
N ILE A 29 -14.91 7.02 -14.78
CA ILE A 29 -16.27 7.56 -14.94
C ILE A 29 -16.67 8.43 -13.74
N ILE A 30 -16.36 8.00 -12.52
CA ILE A 30 -16.79 8.71 -11.29
C ILE A 30 -15.84 9.85 -10.89
N ALA A 31 -14.60 9.88 -11.36
CA ALA A 31 -13.60 10.89 -11.01
C ALA A 31 -14.06 12.35 -11.20
N PRO A 32 -14.79 12.73 -12.28
CA PRO A 32 -15.33 14.09 -12.43
C PRO A 32 -16.36 14.49 -11.37
N PHE A 33 -17.07 13.50 -10.81
CA PHE A 33 -18.09 13.72 -9.79
C PHE A 33 -17.51 13.74 -8.38
N MET A 34 -16.28 13.23 -8.21
CA MET A 34 -15.67 13.05 -6.90
C MET A 34 -15.51 14.37 -6.13
N SER A 35 -15.26 15.49 -6.81
CA SER A 35 -15.17 16.80 -6.15
C SER A 35 -16.45 17.21 -5.40
N LYS A 36 -17.62 16.67 -5.79
CA LYS A 36 -18.88 16.87 -5.07
C LYS A 36 -19.06 15.83 -3.95
N VAL A 37 -18.53 14.63 -4.16
CA VAL A 37 -18.67 13.49 -3.25
C VAL A 37 -17.78 13.64 -2.00
N VAL A 38 -16.63 14.32 -2.12
CA VAL A 38 -15.69 14.55 -1.00
C VAL A 38 -16.35 15.17 0.24
N ARG A 39 -17.43 15.95 0.07
CA ARG A 39 -18.20 16.49 1.20
C ARG A 39 -18.84 15.41 2.09
N PHE A 40 -19.13 14.23 1.54
CA PHE A 40 -19.69 13.10 2.28
C PHE A 40 -18.63 12.30 3.05
N PHE A 41 -17.36 12.66 2.93
CA PHE A 41 -16.24 12.01 3.62
C PHE A 41 -15.53 13.02 4.53
N PRO A 42 -16.17 13.47 5.62
CA PRO A 42 -15.50 14.31 6.62
C PRO A 42 -14.33 13.55 7.27
N PRO A 43 -13.41 14.25 7.97
CA PRO A 43 -12.29 13.63 8.68
C PRO A 43 -12.69 12.44 9.57
N LEU A 44 -13.92 12.48 10.11
CA LEU A 44 -14.51 11.38 10.88
C LEU A 44 -14.55 10.06 10.08
N VAL A 45 -15.04 10.11 8.83
CA VAL A 45 -15.20 8.93 7.98
C VAL A 45 -13.85 8.50 7.42
N THR A 46 -13.07 9.44 6.90
CA THR A 46 -11.77 9.14 6.26
C THR A 46 -10.78 8.57 7.27
N GLY A 47 -10.66 9.19 8.44
CA GLY A 47 -9.81 8.72 9.52
C GLY A 47 -10.23 7.35 10.05
N THR A 48 -11.54 7.08 10.17
CA THR A 48 -12.06 5.77 10.60
C THR A 48 -11.68 4.68 9.60
N VAL A 49 -11.93 4.91 8.30
CA VAL A 49 -11.63 3.95 7.24
C VAL A 49 -10.13 3.66 7.16
N ILE A 50 -9.28 4.69 7.16
CA ILE A 50 -7.81 4.52 7.09
C ILE A 50 -7.29 3.78 8.33
N THR A 51 -7.83 4.08 9.51
CA THR A 51 -7.47 3.38 10.75
C THR A 51 -7.85 1.90 10.67
N SER A 52 -9.08 1.59 10.23
CA SER A 52 -9.54 0.21 10.04
C SER A 52 -8.69 -0.54 9.00
N ILE A 53 -8.28 0.10 7.91
CA ILE A 53 -7.39 -0.49 6.90
C ILE A 53 -6.06 -0.87 7.56
N GLY A 54 -5.39 0.08 8.23
CA GLY A 54 -4.12 -0.19 8.91
C GLY A 54 -4.25 -1.30 9.96
N LEU A 55 -5.32 -1.31 10.74
CA LEU A 55 -5.58 -2.32 11.76
C LEU A 55 -5.85 -3.72 11.15
N SER A 56 -6.61 -3.79 10.06
CA SER A 56 -6.96 -5.05 9.39
C SER A 56 -5.76 -5.74 8.71
N LEU A 57 -4.65 -5.03 8.52
CA LEU A 57 -3.43 -5.56 7.91
C LEU A 57 -2.45 -6.17 8.94
N PHE A 58 -2.62 -5.93 10.24
CA PHE A 58 -1.76 -6.52 11.27
C PHE A 58 -1.71 -8.05 11.26
N PRO A 59 -2.83 -8.78 11.07
CA PRO A 59 -2.78 -10.22 10.96
C PRO A 59 -1.84 -10.70 9.85
N VAL A 60 -1.77 -9.99 8.72
CA VAL A 60 -0.83 -10.31 7.62
C VAL A 60 0.61 -10.09 8.06
N ALA A 61 0.90 -8.96 8.71
CA ALA A 61 2.24 -8.66 9.20
C ALA A 61 2.73 -9.66 10.26
N VAL A 62 1.86 -10.07 11.18
CA VAL A 62 2.16 -11.10 12.20
C VAL A 62 2.36 -12.47 11.54
N ASN A 63 1.55 -12.82 10.55
CA ASN A 63 1.75 -14.07 9.81
C ASN A 63 3.10 -14.10 9.08
N TRP A 64 3.51 -12.98 8.47
CA TRP A 64 4.83 -12.87 7.86
C TRP A 64 5.96 -12.92 8.89
N ALA A 65 5.82 -12.22 10.02
CA ALA A 65 6.79 -12.27 11.12
C ALA A 65 6.96 -13.70 11.69
N GLY A 66 5.89 -14.50 11.67
CA GLY A 66 5.90 -15.90 12.05
C GLY A 66 6.52 -16.84 11.01
N GLY A 67 7.00 -16.35 9.86
CA GLY A 67 7.59 -17.17 8.79
C GLY A 67 6.70 -17.39 7.56
N GLY A 68 5.50 -16.82 7.55
CA GLY A 68 4.55 -16.91 6.43
C GLY A 68 3.43 -17.94 6.65
N ALA A 69 2.35 -17.80 5.89
CA ALA A 69 1.21 -18.71 5.93
C ALA A 69 1.64 -20.11 5.46
N GLY A 70 1.36 -21.14 6.28
CA GLY A 70 1.72 -22.53 5.97
C GLY A 70 3.18 -22.91 6.29
N ALA A 71 3.94 -22.05 6.98
CA ALA A 71 5.29 -22.40 7.43
C ALA A 71 5.26 -23.57 8.43
N ALA A 72 6.05 -24.62 8.18
CA ALA A 72 6.14 -25.80 9.05
C ALA A 72 6.58 -25.47 10.49
N GLN A 73 7.34 -24.39 10.66
CA GLN A 73 7.78 -23.87 11.95
C GLN A 73 7.25 -22.45 12.16
N PHE A 74 5.95 -22.26 11.98
CA PHE A 74 5.31 -20.96 12.24
C PHE A 74 5.63 -20.48 13.67
N GLY A 75 6.08 -19.24 13.78
CA GLY A 75 6.45 -18.64 15.07
C GLY A 75 7.76 -19.18 15.66
N SER A 76 8.63 -19.79 14.85
CA SER A 76 9.96 -20.19 15.33
C SER A 76 10.72 -19.00 15.93
N PRO A 77 11.57 -19.22 16.96
CA PRO A 77 12.34 -18.15 17.58
C PRO A 77 13.21 -17.38 16.58
N ILE A 78 13.71 -18.06 15.53
CA ILE A 78 14.54 -17.43 14.50
C ILE A 78 13.74 -16.44 13.65
N TYR A 79 12.52 -16.79 13.23
CA TYR A 79 11.66 -15.88 12.46
C TYR A 79 11.25 -14.66 13.27
N LEU A 80 10.86 -14.88 14.53
CA LEU A 80 10.51 -13.79 15.44
C LEU A 80 11.71 -12.90 15.76
N ALA A 81 12.90 -13.47 15.94
CA ALA A 81 14.14 -12.71 16.17
C ALA A 81 14.50 -11.83 14.97
N ILE A 82 14.38 -12.35 13.75
CA ILE A 82 14.63 -11.57 12.52
C ILE A 82 13.60 -10.43 12.40
N ALA A 83 12.30 -10.72 12.56
CA ALA A 83 11.25 -9.71 12.48
C ALA A 83 11.45 -8.62 13.56
N ALA A 84 11.79 -9.03 14.79
CA ALA A 84 12.08 -8.12 15.89
C ALA A 84 13.34 -7.28 15.63
N LEU A 85 14.39 -7.87 15.03
CA LEU A 85 15.60 -7.15 14.66
C LEU A 85 15.33 -6.09 13.59
N VAL A 86 14.56 -6.43 12.56
CA VAL A 86 14.15 -5.48 11.52
C VAL A 86 13.34 -4.34 12.13
N LEU A 87 12.34 -4.66 12.96
CA LEU A 87 11.52 -3.67 13.64
C LEU A 87 12.36 -2.78 14.57
N ALA A 88 13.23 -3.38 15.39
CA ALA A 88 14.13 -2.66 16.28
C ALA A 88 15.04 -1.72 15.50
N THR A 89 15.58 -2.16 14.36
CA THR A 89 16.40 -1.32 13.49
C THR A 89 15.62 -0.11 12.98
N ILE A 90 14.38 -0.30 12.52
CA ILE A 90 13.51 0.79 12.07
C ILE A 90 13.27 1.79 13.21
N LEU A 91 12.94 1.30 14.41
CA LEU A 91 12.67 2.14 15.58
C LEU A 91 13.92 2.89 16.06
N LEU A 92 15.10 2.25 16.06
CA LEU A 92 16.36 2.86 16.44
C LEU A 92 16.76 3.95 15.45
N VAL A 93 16.62 3.71 14.14
CA VAL A 93 16.86 4.73 13.11
C VAL A 93 15.89 5.91 13.30
N HIS A 94 14.60 5.65 13.55
CA HIS A 94 13.63 6.70 13.85
C HIS A 94 13.97 7.50 15.11
N ARG A 95 14.52 6.86 16.14
CA ARG A 95 14.86 7.50 17.42
C ARG A 95 16.12 8.35 17.34
N PHE A 96 17.17 7.84 16.69
CA PHE A 96 18.52 8.41 16.75
C PHE A 96 18.90 9.21 15.51
N MET A 97 18.34 8.89 14.34
CA MET A 97 18.66 9.58 13.10
C MET A 97 17.63 10.67 12.79
N ARG A 98 17.96 11.56 11.84
CA ARG A 98 17.10 12.67 11.41
C ARG A 98 17.08 12.81 9.90
N GLY A 99 16.08 13.50 9.37
CA GLY A 99 16.01 13.87 7.96
C GLY A 99 15.82 12.65 7.06
N PHE A 100 16.71 12.52 6.06
CA PHE A 100 16.65 11.47 5.04
C PHE A 100 16.65 10.05 5.62
N TRP A 101 17.47 9.78 6.63
CA TRP A 101 17.63 8.46 7.24
C TRP A 101 16.35 7.88 7.84
N VAL A 102 15.51 8.73 8.42
CA VAL A 102 14.22 8.33 8.99
C VAL A 102 13.28 7.85 7.88
N ASN A 103 13.31 8.49 6.71
CA ASN A 103 12.45 8.12 5.58
C ASN A 103 12.84 6.81 4.91
N ILE A 104 14.14 6.46 4.93
CA ILE A 104 14.64 5.17 4.41
C ILE A 104 14.83 4.12 5.51
N SER A 105 14.32 4.35 6.72
CA SER A 105 14.49 3.45 7.88
C SER A 105 13.98 2.03 7.60
N VAL A 106 12.84 1.91 6.92
CA VAL A 106 12.27 0.64 6.49
C VAL A 106 13.19 -0.09 5.53
N LEU A 107 13.78 0.62 4.55
CA LEU A 107 14.73 0.04 3.60
C LEU A 107 16.00 -0.45 4.30
N ILE A 108 16.53 0.33 5.25
CA ILE A 108 17.70 -0.04 6.06
C ILE A 108 17.41 -1.30 6.89
N GLY A 109 16.27 -1.32 7.58
CA GLY A 109 15.85 -2.47 8.38
C GLY A 109 15.70 -3.74 7.53
N MET A 110 15.03 -3.63 6.37
CA MET A 110 14.90 -4.76 5.43
C MET A 110 16.24 -5.21 4.87
N CYS A 111 17.14 -4.29 4.51
CA CYS A 111 18.46 -4.62 4.01
C CYS A 111 19.29 -5.38 5.05
N LEU A 112 19.30 -4.90 6.30
CA LEU A 112 19.97 -5.58 7.41
C LEU A 112 19.38 -6.98 7.66
N GLY A 113 18.05 -7.09 7.71
CA GLY A 113 17.38 -8.37 7.89
C GLY A 113 17.68 -9.34 6.75
N TYR A 114 17.67 -8.87 5.50
CA TYR A 114 18.00 -9.66 4.33
C TYR A 114 19.43 -10.19 4.35
N VAL A 115 20.41 -9.35 4.69
CA VAL A 115 21.82 -9.76 4.82
C VAL A 115 21.97 -10.84 5.90
N ILE A 116 21.36 -10.66 7.07
CA ILE A 116 21.42 -11.64 8.16
C ILE A 116 20.76 -12.96 7.74
N CYS A 117 19.60 -12.92 7.09
CA CYS A 117 18.97 -14.11 6.55
C CYS A 117 19.84 -14.82 5.51
N GLY A 118 20.55 -14.07 4.67
CA GLY A 118 21.50 -14.63 3.71
C GLY A 118 22.64 -15.38 4.40
N LEU A 119 23.20 -14.82 5.49
CA LEU A 119 24.25 -15.47 6.29
C LEU A 119 23.78 -16.74 6.99
N ILE A 120 22.50 -16.81 7.36
CA ILE A 120 21.89 -17.98 8.03
C ILE A 120 21.37 -19.01 7.00
N GLY A 121 21.49 -18.71 5.69
CA GLY A 121 21.08 -19.62 4.62
C GLY A 121 19.57 -19.67 4.38
N MET A 122 18.83 -18.64 4.81
CA MET A 122 17.38 -18.53 4.63
C MET A 122 16.97 -17.87 3.30
N VAL A 123 17.94 -17.38 2.53
CA VAL A 123 17.70 -16.74 1.23
C VAL A 123 18.03 -17.73 0.13
N ASP A 124 17.02 -18.05 -0.68
CA ASP A 124 17.21 -18.87 -1.86
C ASP A 124 17.33 -17.98 -3.11
N LEU A 125 18.50 -18.05 -3.76
CA LEU A 125 18.80 -17.35 -5.01
C LEU A 125 18.89 -18.32 -6.20
N SER A 126 18.41 -19.56 -6.03
CA SER A 126 18.34 -20.52 -7.12
C SER A 126 17.53 -19.96 -8.30
N GLY A 127 18.02 -20.19 -9.52
CA GLY A 127 17.41 -19.66 -10.75
C GLY A 127 17.69 -18.19 -11.08
N MET A 128 18.35 -17.41 -10.21
CA MET A 128 18.73 -16.03 -10.55
C MET A 128 19.77 -15.96 -11.68
N ALA A 129 20.67 -16.95 -11.75
CA ALA A 129 21.70 -17.03 -12.79
C ALA A 129 21.09 -17.27 -14.17
N ASP A 130 19.99 -18.04 -14.23
CA ASP A 130 19.29 -18.40 -15.46
C ASP A 130 18.32 -17.30 -15.91
N ALA A 131 17.98 -16.37 -15.04
CA ALA A 131 17.08 -15.26 -15.35
C ALA A 131 17.74 -14.27 -16.34
N PRO A 132 17.03 -13.87 -17.41
CA PRO A 132 17.54 -12.91 -18.36
C PRO A 132 17.77 -11.55 -17.68
N TRP A 133 18.75 -10.79 -18.18
CA TRP A 133 19.04 -9.46 -17.66
C TRP A 133 17.91 -8.47 -17.93
N LEU A 134 17.22 -8.61 -19.06
CA LEU A 134 16.11 -7.76 -19.44
C LEU A 134 14.91 -8.60 -19.88
N GLN A 135 13.74 -8.32 -19.33
CA GLN A 135 12.50 -8.96 -19.72
C GLN A 135 11.38 -7.93 -19.75
N ILE A 136 10.66 -7.89 -20.86
CA ILE A 136 9.50 -7.02 -21.00
C ILE A 136 8.32 -7.67 -20.29
N VAL A 137 7.64 -6.90 -19.43
CA VAL A 137 6.39 -7.34 -18.79
C VAL A 137 5.31 -7.44 -19.86
N THR A 138 4.93 -8.66 -20.22
CA THR A 138 3.85 -8.90 -21.18
C THR A 138 2.49 -8.66 -20.52
N PRO A 139 1.57 -7.92 -21.16
CA PRO A 139 0.19 -7.82 -20.69
C PRO A 139 -0.42 -9.22 -20.53
N LEU A 140 -1.27 -9.41 -19.53
CA LEU A 140 -2.07 -10.62 -19.32
C LEU A 140 -1.26 -11.91 -19.15
N HIS A 141 -0.04 -11.80 -18.59
CA HIS A 141 0.83 -12.94 -18.25
C HIS A 141 0.13 -14.09 -17.50
N PHE A 142 -0.83 -13.80 -16.61
CA PHE A 142 -1.58 -14.82 -15.86
C PHE A 142 -2.86 -15.32 -16.59
N GLY A 143 -3.05 -14.94 -17.85
CA GLY A 143 -4.21 -15.29 -18.68
C GLY A 143 -5.24 -14.16 -18.82
N MET A 144 -6.33 -14.46 -19.53
CA MET A 144 -7.39 -13.49 -19.78
C MET A 144 -8.14 -13.13 -18.48
N PRO A 145 -8.42 -11.84 -18.22
CA PRO A 145 -9.16 -11.42 -17.03
C PRO A 145 -10.59 -11.96 -17.06
N LYS A 146 -11.08 -12.42 -15.91
CA LYS A 146 -12.48 -12.83 -15.75
C LYS A 146 -13.27 -11.72 -15.07
N PHE A 147 -14.40 -11.35 -15.67
CA PHE A 147 -15.24 -10.27 -15.19
C PHE A 147 -16.41 -10.83 -14.39
N GLU A 148 -16.23 -10.92 -13.08
CA GLU A 148 -17.24 -11.39 -12.14
C GLU A 148 -17.85 -10.23 -11.35
N LEU A 149 -19.17 -10.19 -11.24
CA LEU A 149 -19.89 -9.04 -10.70
C LEU A 149 -19.52 -8.75 -9.24
N ALA A 150 -19.45 -9.77 -8.38
CA ALA A 150 -19.16 -9.59 -6.96
C ALA A 150 -17.75 -9.00 -6.70
N PRO A 151 -16.65 -9.55 -7.29
CA PRO A 151 -15.33 -8.92 -7.25
C PRO A 151 -15.31 -7.49 -7.80
N ILE A 152 -15.99 -7.23 -8.92
CA ILE A 152 -16.07 -5.89 -9.53
C ILE A 152 -16.68 -4.89 -8.55
N LEU A 153 -17.84 -5.21 -7.97
CA LEU A 153 -18.53 -4.31 -7.04
C LEU A 153 -17.68 -4.00 -5.80
N SER A 154 -17.00 -5.01 -5.27
CA SER A 154 -16.10 -4.80 -4.13
C SER A 154 -14.86 -3.99 -4.50
N MET A 155 -14.31 -4.11 -5.72
CA MET A 155 -13.20 -3.26 -6.17
C MET A 155 -13.64 -1.82 -6.47
N CYS A 156 -14.86 -1.62 -6.98
CA CYS A 156 -15.43 -0.28 -7.14
C CYS A 156 -15.50 0.47 -5.80
N LEU A 157 -15.85 -0.24 -4.70
CA LEU A 157 -15.84 0.34 -3.36
C LEU A 157 -14.41 0.73 -2.92
N VAL A 158 -13.41 -0.12 -3.21
CA VAL A 158 -11.99 0.19 -2.93
C VAL A 158 -11.55 1.44 -3.69
N VAL A 159 -11.93 1.59 -4.97
CA VAL A 159 -11.61 2.79 -5.77
C VAL A 159 -12.23 4.06 -5.18
N VAL A 160 -13.46 3.99 -4.66
CA VAL A 160 -14.07 5.13 -3.96
C VAL A 160 -13.26 5.51 -2.73
N ILE A 161 -12.81 4.53 -1.94
CA ILE A 161 -11.96 4.77 -0.76
C ILE A 161 -10.62 5.40 -1.17
N ILE A 162 -9.97 4.88 -2.21
CA ILE A 162 -8.72 5.43 -2.77
C ILE A 162 -8.91 6.89 -3.21
N PHE A 163 -10.06 7.22 -3.81
CA PHE A 163 -10.34 8.59 -4.23
C PHE A 163 -10.48 9.55 -3.06
N VAL A 164 -11.11 9.09 -1.98
CA VAL A 164 -11.23 9.86 -0.74
C VAL A 164 -9.85 10.11 -0.13
N GLU A 165 -9.04 9.06 -0.03
CA GLU A 165 -7.66 9.11 0.48
C GLU A 165 -6.79 10.07 -0.36
N SER A 166 -6.81 9.88 -1.68
CA SER A 166 -6.02 10.66 -2.64
C SER A 166 -6.45 12.12 -2.68
N THR A 167 -7.75 12.41 -2.49
CA THR A 167 -8.21 13.80 -2.33
C THR A 167 -7.57 14.45 -1.11
N GLY A 168 -7.58 13.78 0.04
CA GLY A 168 -6.94 14.29 1.26
C GLY A 168 -5.45 14.54 1.06
N MET A 169 -4.77 13.62 0.37
CA MET A 169 -3.36 13.75 0.01
C MET A 169 -3.06 14.92 -0.92
N PHE A 170 -3.87 15.15 -1.96
CA PHE A 170 -3.69 16.30 -2.84
C PHE A 170 -3.90 17.62 -2.11
N LEU A 171 -4.91 17.71 -1.24
CA LEU A 171 -5.16 18.89 -0.42
C LEU A 171 -4.01 19.15 0.56
N ALA A 172 -3.50 18.12 1.23
CA ALA A 172 -2.35 18.23 2.12
C ALA A 172 -1.09 18.68 1.38
N LEU A 173 -0.82 18.09 0.21
CA LEU A 173 0.31 18.48 -0.63
C LEU A 173 0.18 19.91 -1.13
N GLY A 174 -1.01 20.34 -1.56
CA GLY A 174 -1.29 21.72 -1.97
C GLY A 174 -1.00 22.76 -0.88
N LYS A 175 -1.36 22.46 0.38
CA LYS A 175 -1.01 23.31 1.54
C LYS A 175 0.51 23.41 1.73
N ILE A 176 1.25 22.30 1.57
CA ILE A 176 2.71 22.27 1.72
C ILE A 176 3.41 23.00 0.57
N THR A 177 2.91 22.86 -0.66
CA THR A 177 3.50 23.50 -1.84
C THR A 177 3.09 24.96 -1.99
N GLY A 178 2.05 25.40 -1.28
CA GLY A 178 1.48 26.75 -1.41
C GLY A 178 0.59 26.89 -2.66
N GLN A 179 0.05 25.79 -3.17
CA GLN A 179 -0.79 25.77 -4.37
C GLN A 179 -2.24 25.39 -4.02
N GLU A 180 -3.18 26.26 -4.37
CA GLU A 180 -4.60 25.97 -4.21
C GLU A 180 -5.05 24.84 -5.14
N VAL A 181 -5.65 23.81 -4.56
CA VAL A 181 -6.13 22.63 -5.30
C VAL A 181 -7.55 22.88 -5.78
N CYS A 182 -7.68 23.32 -7.03
CA CYS A 182 -8.99 23.51 -7.65
C CYS A 182 -9.67 22.17 -7.98
N PRO A 183 -11.02 22.10 -8.07
CA PRO A 183 -11.75 20.89 -8.47
C PRO A 183 -11.28 20.26 -9.78
N ARG A 184 -10.82 21.08 -10.74
CA ARG A 184 -10.26 20.62 -12.01
C ARG A 184 -8.93 19.86 -11.83
N MET A 185 -8.08 20.31 -10.89
CA MET A 185 -6.83 19.62 -10.55
C MET A 185 -7.11 18.30 -9.85
N LEU A 186 -8.05 18.32 -8.90
CA LEU A 186 -8.51 17.11 -8.21
C LEU A 186 -9.02 16.06 -9.20
N ARG A 187 -9.92 16.46 -10.12
CA ARG A 187 -10.40 15.58 -11.20
C ARG A 187 -9.26 14.97 -12.02
N ARG A 188 -8.24 15.77 -12.39
CA ARG A 188 -7.09 15.28 -13.18
C ARG A 188 -6.25 14.28 -12.39
N GLY A 189 -6.01 14.53 -11.11
CA GLY A 189 -5.29 13.59 -10.22
C GLY A 189 -6.03 12.27 -10.09
N LEU A 190 -7.33 12.31 -9.78
CA LEU A 190 -8.15 11.10 -9.63
C LEU A 190 -8.31 10.30 -10.93
N LEU A 191 -8.39 10.99 -12.08
CA LEU A 191 -8.35 10.33 -13.39
C LEU A 191 -7.00 9.63 -13.63
N CYS A 192 -5.90 10.20 -13.14
CA CYS A 192 -4.59 9.55 -13.20
C CYS A 192 -4.54 8.31 -12.31
N ASP A 193 -5.05 8.38 -11.08
CA ASP A 193 -5.09 7.22 -10.16
C ASP A 193 -5.94 6.07 -10.72
N ALA A 194 -7.14 6.40 -11.23
CA ALA A 194 -8.03 5.42 -11.86
C ALA A 194 -7.49 4.88 -13.17
N GLY A 195 -6.88 5.73 -14.00
CA GLY A 195 -6.24 5.32 -15.24
C GLY A 195 -5.05 4.39 -14.99
N ALA A 196 -4.20 4.71 -14.02
CA ALA A 196 -3.10 3.85 -13.59
C ALA A 196 -3.64 2.49 -13.10
N SER A 197 -4.71 2.48 -12.30
CA SER A 197 -5.37 1.25 -11.84
C SER A 197 -6.03 0.44 -12.97
N PHE A 198 -6.57 1.11 -14.00
CA PHE A 198 -7.13 0.46 -15.18
C PHE A 198 -6.04 -0.27 -15.98
N PHE A 199 -4.93 0.41 -16.28
CA PHE A 199 -3.80 -0.20 -16.98
C PHE A 199 -3.11 -1.28 -16.14
N ALA A 200 -3.00 -1.07 -14.83
CA ALA A 200 -2.45 -2.02 -13.87
C ALA A 200 -3.07 -3.41 -13.99
N GLY A 201 -4.40 -3.49 -14.12
CA GLY A 201 -5.07 -4.79 -14.27
C GLY A 201 -4.64 -5.57 -15.52
N PHE A 202 -4.31 -4.89 -16.63
CA PHE A 202 -3.76 -5.55 -17.82
C PHE A 202 -2.31 -6.05 -17.61
N PHE A 203 -1.55 -5.38 -16.75
CA PHE A 203 -0.20 -5.79 -16.37
C PHE A 203 -0.18 -6.69 -15.13
N ASN A 204 -1.33 -7.25 -14.74
CA ASN A 204 -1.48 -8.17 -13.61
C ASN A 204 -1.06 -7.57 -12.27
N THR A 205 -1.32 -6.29 -12.07
CA THR A 205 -1.13 -5.62 -10.78
C THR A 205 -2.46 -5.07 -10.25
N PHE A 206 -2.43 -4.57 -9.01
CA PHE A 206 -3.60 -4.19 -8.23
C PHE A 206 -3.91 -2.69 -8.37
N THR A 207 -5.03 -2.25 -7.80
CA THR A 207 -5.39 -0.83 -7.74
C THR A 207 -4.31 -0.02 -7.02
N HIS A 208 -3.98 1.14 -7.57
CA HIS A 208 -2.95 2.04 -7.04
C HIS A 208 -3.59 3.24 -6.33
N SER A 209 -2.92 3.73 -5.29
CA SER A 209 -3.26 4.95 -4.57
C SER A 209 -2.03 5.85 -4.48
N SER A 210 -2.24 7.15 -4.27
CA SER A 210 -1.16 8.07 -3.96
C SER A 210 -0.51 7.70 -2.62
N PHE A 211 0.81 7.94 -2.46
CA PHE A 211 1.55 7.47 -1.29
C PHE A 211 1.77 8.60 -0.28
N ALA A 212 1.13 8.54 0.88
CA ALA A 212 1.15 9.60 1.90
C ALA A 212 2.55 9.93 2.43
N GLN A 213 3.45 8.94 2.44
CA GLN A 213 4.85 9.09 2.88
C GLN A 213 5.62 10.07 1.99
N ASN A 214 5.28 10.16 0.70
CA ASN A 214 5.91 11.10 -0.23
C ASN A 214 5.59 12.56 0.15
N ILE A 215 4.43 12.81 0.76
CA ILE A 215 4.05 14.14 1.24
C ILE A 215 4.96 14.56 2.40
N GLY A 216 5.20 13.65 3.34
CA GLY A 216 6.15 13.86 4.44
C GLY A 216 7.56 14.18 3.93
N LEU A 217 8.01 13.45 2.91
CA LEU A 217 9.29 13.71 2.25
C LEU A 217 9.36 15.11 1.61
N VAL A 218 8.32 15.55 0.90
CA VAL A 218 8.26 16.90 0.31
C VAL A 218 8.31 17.97 1.41
N GLN A 219 7.60 17.76 2.51
CA GLN A 219 7.62 18.68 3.65
C GLN A 219 9.00 18.78 4.31
N MET A 220 9.70 17.65 4.46
CA MET A 220 11.01 17.61 5.12
C MET A 220 12.16 18.11 4.22
N THR A 221 12.16 17.72 2.94
CA THR A 221 13.23 18.07 2.00
C THR A 221 13.06 19.47 1.42
N GLY A 222 11.85 20.01 1.42
CA GLY A 222 11.52 21.27 0.75
C GLY A 222 11.55 21.19 -0.78
N VAL A 223 11.86 20.02 -1.35
CA VAL A 223 11.95 19.85 -2.80
C VAL A 223 10.55 19.62 -3.37
N ARG A 224 9.99 20.66 -3.99
CA ARG A 224 8.63 20.68 -4.57
C ARG A 224 8.62 20.38 -6.08
N CYS A 225 9.76 19.97 -6.65
CA CYS A 225 9.91 19.80 -8.08
C CYS A 225 9.32 18.46 -8.56
N ARG A 226 8.34 18.52 -9.47
CA ARG A 226 7.73 17.33 -10.09
C ARG A 226 8.72 16.42 -10.83
N SER A 227 9.85 16.98 -11.28
CA SER A 227 10.88 16.23 -12.01
C SER A 227 11.47 15.11 -11.16
N VAL A 228 11.52 15.27 -9.83
CA VAL A 228 11.98 14.21 -8.92
C VAL A 228 11.07 12.98 -9.03
N THR A 229 9.75 13.18 -9.03
CA THR A 229 8.77 12.09 -9.18
C THR A 229 8.86 11.45 -10.56
N ILE A 230 9.10 12.22 -11.63
CA ILE A 230 9.27 11.70 -13.00
C ILE A 230 10.51 10.81 -13.08
N VAL A 231 11.65 11.27 -12.55
CA VAL A 231 12.90 10.51 -12.55
C VAL A 231 12.77 9.24 -11.70
N ALA A 232 12.14 9.34 -10.52
CA ALA A 232 11.86 8.17 -9.67
C ALA A 232 10.95 7.16 -10.39
N GLY A 233 9.90 7.61 -11.06
CA GLY A 233 9.04 6.76 -11.88
C GLY A 233 9.79 6.08 -13.02
N GLY A 234 10.63 6.82 -13.74
CA GLY A 234 11.50 6.26 -14.79
C GLY A 234 12.46 5.19 -14.25
N LEU A 235 13.06 5.43 -13.08
CA LEU A 235 13.92 4.46 -12.40
C LEU A 235 13.16 3.19 -12.02
N LEU A 236 11.93 3.31 -11.49
CA LEU A 236 11.08 2.16 -11.18
C LEU A 236 10.67 1.37 -12.43
N VAL A 237 10.43 2.04 -13.56
CA VAL A 237 10.17 1.39 -14.86
C VAL A 237 11.40 0.64 -15.36
N VAL A 238 12.60 1.20 -15.21
CA VAL A 238 13.83 0.49 -15.59
C VAL A 238 14.04 -0.72 -14.68
N LEU A 239 13.83 -0.59 -13.36
CA LEU A 239 13.94 -1.69 -12.42
C LEU A 239 12.93 -2.81 -12.70
N SER A 240 11.71 -2.49 -13.14
CA SER A 240 10.70 -3.50 -13.46
C SER A 240 11.04 -4.33 -14.70
N LEU A 241 11.93 -3.83 -15.57
CA LEU A 241 12.46 -4.56 -16.73
C LEU A 241 13.62 -5.51 -16.39
N LEU A 242 14.10 -5.52 -15.14
CA LEU A 242 15.22 -6.33 -14.68
C LEU A 242 14.73 -7.51 -13.81
N PRO A 243 14.53 -8.71 -14.38
CA PRO A 243 14.10 -9.90 -13.62
C PRO A 243 14.97 -10.20 -12.41
N LYS A 244 16.28 -9.95 -12.50
CA LYS A 244 17.21 -10.17 -11.39
C LYS A 244 16.88 -9.32 -10.17
N ALA A 245 16.43 -8.08 -10.38
CA ALA A 245 15.96 -7.23 -9.28
C ALA A 245 14.68 -7.79 -8.68
N ALA A 246 13.76 -8.30 -9.50
CA ALA A 246 12.55 -8.97 -9.03
C ALA A 246 12.86 -10.26 -8.23
N PHE A 247 13.84 -11.07 -8.67
CA PHE A 247 14.31 -12.25 -7.94
C PHE A 247 14.91 -11.88 -6.58
N LEU A 248 15.72 -10.83 -6.50
CA LEU A 248 16.26 -10.34 -5.23
C LEU A 248 15.14 -9.96 -4.26
N VAL A 249 14.14 -9.20 -4.74
CA VAL A 249 13.00 -8.79 -3.92
C VAL A 249 12.13 -9.99 -3.51
N ALA A 250 11.90 -10.95 -4.42
CA ALA A 250 11.13 -12.16 -4.15
C ALA A 250 11.83 -13.12 -3.18
N SER A 251 13.16 -13.09 -3.13
CA SER A 251 13.96 -13.91 -2.20
C SER A 251 13.97 -13.37 -0.76
N ILE A 252 13.39 -12.19 -0.50
CA ILE A 252 13.33 -11.61 0.84
C ILE A 252 12.45 -12.51 1.72
N PRO A 253 12.98 -13.07 2.83
CA PRO A 253 12.20 -13.97 3.67
C PRO A 253 11.00 -13.26 4.30
N PRO A 254 9.85 -13.95 4.45
CA PRO A 254 8.64 -13.37 5.05
C PRO A 254 8.89 -12.73 6.42
N ALA A 255 9.78 -13.29 7.24
CA ALA A 255 10.12 -12.74 8.56
C ALA A 255 10.66 -11.30 8.48
N VAL A 256 11.47 -11.00 7.45
CA VAL A 256 12.02 -9.64 7.21
C VAL A 256 10.88 -8.69 6.83
N LEU A 257 10.00 -9.14 5.91
CA LEU A 257 8.83 -8.38 5.50
C LEU A 257 7.87 -8.15 6.67
N GLY A 258 7.72 -9.10 7.58
CA GLY A 258 6.87 -8.99 8.77
C GLY A 258 7.31 -7.85 9.69
N GLY A 259 8.61 -7.77 10.01
CA GLY A 259 9.14 -6.67 10.82
C GLY A 259 8.93 -5.29 10.20
N ALA A 260 9.14 -5.18 8.88
CA ALA A 260 8.86 -3.96 8.12
C ALA A 260 7.36 -3.63 8.04
N ALA A 261 6.52 -4.64 7.81
CA ALA A 261 5.07 -4.51 7.68
C ALA A 261 4.41 -4.05 8.99
N ILE A 262 4.88 -4.53 10.15
CA ILE A 262 4.40 -4.04 11.46
C ILE A 262 4.59 -2.53 11.57
N ALA A 263 5.78 -2.03 11.22
CA ALA A 263 6.06 -0.59 11.24
C ALA A 263 5.23 0.18 10.21
N MET A 264 5.15 -0.31 8.96
CA MET A 264 4.44 0.38 7.89
C MET A 264 2.92 0.43 8.12
N PHE A 265 2.29 -0.70 8.47
CA PHE A 265 0.85 -0.74 8.73
C PHE A 265 0.49 0.01 10.03
N GLY A 266 1.36 -0.03 11.04
CA GLY A 266 1.22 0.81 12.23
C GLY A 266 1.26 2.31 11.91
N MET A 267 2.13 2.75 11.01
CA MET A 267 2.17 4.14 10.54
C MET A 267 0.92 4.53 9.75
N VAL A 268 0.34 3.63 8.95
CA VAL A 268 -0.95 3.85 8.27
C VAL A 268 -2.07 4.03 9.29
N ALA A 269 -2.16 3.13 10.27
CA ALA A 269 -3.16 3.24 11.36
C ALA A 269 -2.99 4.55 12.15
N ALA A 270 -1.75 4.93 12.49
CA ALA A 270 -1.44 6.18 13.18
C ALA A 270 -1.83 7.42 12.36
N THR A 271 -1.66 7.37 11.03
CA THR A 271 -2.09 8.46 10.13
C THR A 271 -3.61 8.59 10.13
N GLY A 272 -4.34 7.47 10.11
CA GLY A 272 -5.80 7.46 10.26
C GLY A 272 -6.25 8.08 11.59
N ILE A 273 -5.59 7.73 12.69
CA ILE A 273 -5.85 8.32 14.02
C ILE A 273 -5.58 9.82 14.03
N LYS A 274 -4.50 10.28 13.39
CA LYS A 274 -4.20 11.71 13.27
C LYS A 274 -5.29 12.48 12.51
N ILE A 275 -5.85 11.89 11.46
CA ILE A 275 -6.98 12.50 10.72
C ILE A 275 -8.25 12.49 11.60
N LEU A 276 -8.49 11.43 12.37
CA LEU A 276 -9.62 11.37 13.30
C LEU A 276 -9.55 12.46 14.38
N GLN A 277 -8.35 12.90 14.79
CA GLN A 277 -8.20 14.01 15.74
C GLN A 277 -8.77 15.33 15.21
N GLU A 278 -8.89 15.50 13.89
CA GLU A 278 -9.54 16.67 13.28
C GLU A 278 -11.08 16.61 13.36
N ALA A 279 -11.66 15.47 13.73
CA ALA A 279 -13.09 15.18 13.66
C ALA A 279 -13.88 15.36 14.98
N ASP A 280 -13.26 15.97 16.00
CA ASP A 280 -13.81 16.11 17.36
C ASP A 280 -14.40 14.79 17.91
N ILE A 281 -13.52 13.84 18.23
CA ILE A 281 -13.88 12.56 18.88
C ILE A 281 -14.29 12.78 20.36
N GLY A 282 -14.24 14.01 20.87
CA GLY A 282 -14.77 14.35 22.19
C GLY A 282 -16.30 14.26 22.25
N ASP A 283 -16.99 14.47 21.13
CA ASP A 283 -18.43 14.26 21.03
C ASP A 283 -18.76 12.76 21.08
N ARG A 284 -19.63 12.39 22.04
CA ARG A 284 -20.14 11.03 22.23
C ARG A 284 -20.76 10.43 20.96
N ARG A 285 -21.37 11.23 20.09
CA ARG A 285 -21.97 10.78 18.82
C ARG A 285 -20.88 10.36 17.83
N ASN A 286 -19.85 11.18 17.68
CA ASN A 286 -18.71 10.89 16.81
C ASN A 286 -17.95 9.66 17.32
N GLN A 287 -17.74 9.57 18.63
CA GLN A 287 -17.11 8.43 19.27
C GLN A 287 -17.86 7.12 19.00
N LEU A 288 -19.19 7.12 19.11
CA LEU A 288 -20.02 5.93 18.82
C LEU A 288 -19.90 5.50 17.35
N LEU A 289 -19.93 6.45 16.41
CA LEU A 289 -19.79 6.18 14.98
C LEU A 289 -18.44 5.53 14.66
N VAL A 290 -17.35 6.05 15.23
CA VAL A 290 -16.01 5.48 15.08
C VAL A 290 -15.96 4.07 15.68
N ALA A 291 -16.45 3.89 16.90
CA ALA A 291 -16.40 2.61 17.60
C ALA A 291 -17.15 1.49 16.86
N VAL A 292 -18.37 1.75 16.40
CA VAL A 292 -19.17 0.77 15.64
C VAL A 292 -18.52 0.48 14.29
N SER A 293 -18.03 1.50 13.59
CA SER A 293 -17.40 1.34 12.28
C SER A 293 -16.09 0.54 12.34
N ILE A 294 -15.22 0.83 13.31
CA ILE A 294 -14.00 0.05 13.55
C ILE A 294 -14.36 -1.37 13.99
N GLY A 295 -15.30 -1.50 14.94
CA GLY A 295 -15.77 -2.79 15.44
C GLY A 295 -16.23 -3.70 14.31
N MET A 296 -17.10 -3.20 13.42
CA MET A 296 -17.56 -3.95 12.24
C MET A 296 -16.44 -4.18 11.21
N GLY A 297 -15.59 -3.18 10.97
CA GLY A 297 -14.53 -3.26 9.96
C GLY A 297 -13.40 -4.24 10.30
N LEU A 298 -13.25 -4.60 11.58
CA LEU A 298 -12.25 -5.56 12.05
C LEU A 298 -12.81 -6.96 12.30
N ILE A 299 -14.11 -7.19 12.10
CA ILE A 299 -14.68 -8.54 12.16
C ILE A 299 -14.01 -9.36 11.03
N PRO A 300 -13.33 -10.48 11.35
CA PRO A 300 -12.75 -11.34 10.34
C PRO A 300 -13.86 -11.90 9.44
N VAL A 301 -13.68 -11.79 8.12
CA VAL A 301 -14.54 -12.41 7.09
C VAL A 301 -13.79 -13.55 6.44
#